data_AF-A0A5D3B4X2-F1
#
_entry.id   AF-A0A5D3B4X2-F1
#
_cell.length_a   1.000
_cell.length_b   1.000
_cell.length_c   1.000
_cell.angle_alpha   90.00
_cell.angle_beta   90.00
_cell.angle_gamma   90.00
#
_symmetry.space_group_name_H-M   'P 1'
#
loop_
_entity.id
_entity.type
_entity.pdbx_description
1 polymer ?
#
loop_
_entity_poly.entity_id
_entity_poly.type
_entity_poly.pdbx_seq_one_letter_code
_entity_poly.pdbx_strand_id
1 'polypeptide(L)'
;MADDDYLSVSPYEYTPTGWVCVLFIVLFSLLGCTHIAQAIKGQYWVVLPTLAVGILLEVIGWAGRYWSNQNVLYNPPFLMQIITLIIAPVFFSAWCYTMLGMAIHTLACDFISLIFQAVGGGWAATVDPPTPRTPTNIMVVGIVFQLVSMIIFSYLAYDFILRAMQRRPYPGRHQQDGVEMQSSMPEMGGKEYGSGVEREYGYGQGVRGFRNEELVRGWKFVMIGTGICSLMIIIRGIYRSVELVQGWEGHLITHEVYQDTLDGIPMILALAAVAVFHPTFYLPRRQSWQKA
;
A
#
# COMPACT_ATOMS: atom_id res chain seq x y z
N MET A 1 37.64 -9.62 25.77
CA MET A 1 36.62 -8.58 25.61
C MET A 1 35.36 -9.16 26.22
N ALA A 2 34.82 -8.55 27.27
CA ALA A 2 33.59 -9.03 27.91
C ALA A 2 32.43 -8.96 26.90
N ASP A 3 31.38 -9.77 27.07
CA ASP A 3 30.30 -9.87 26.08
C ASP A 3 29.58 -8.53 25.80
N ASP A 4 29.65 -7.58 26.73
CA ASP A 4 29.05 -6.24 26.58
C ASP A 4 29.94 -5.27 25.78
N ASP A 5 31.24 -5.56 25.65
CA ASP A 5 32.26 -4.62 25.16
C ASP A 5 32.36 -4.62 23.63
N TYR A 6 31.82 -5.64 22.95
CA TYR A 6 31.68 -5.66 21.48
C TYR A 6 30.34 -5.10 21.00
N LEU A 7 29.31 -5.05 21.86
CA LEU A 7 28.00 -4.51 21.50
C LEU A 7 28.04 -2.99 21.34
N SER A 8 28.85 -2.31 22.15
CA SER A 8 29.10 -0.85 22.02
C SER A 8 29.74 -0.46 20.69
N VAL A 9 30.34 -1.40 19.97
CA VAL A 9 30.95 -1.21 18.64
C VAL A 9 30.03 -1.69 17.51
N SER A 10 28.94 -2.39 17.85
CA SER A 10 27.95 -2.83 16.88
C SER A 10 27.08 -1.67 16.39
N PRO A 11 26.69 -1.64 15.10
CA PRO A 11 25.69 -0.68 14.60
C PRO A 11 24.32 -0.76 15.29
N TYR A 12 24.03 -1.85 16.00
CA TYR A 12 22.77 -2.06 16.70
C TYR A 12 22.84 -1.65 18.18
N GLU A 13 24.00 -1.72 18.83
CA GLU A 13 24.14 -1.71 20.31
C GLU A 13 23.42 -2.86 21.06
N TYR A 14 22.75 -3.77 20.33
CA TYR A 14 22.13 -5.00 20.84
C TYR A 14 22.27 -6.13 19.83
N THR A 15 21.99 -7.37 20.25
CA THR A 15 21.86 -8.50 19.33
C THR A 15 20.41 -8.65 18.88
N PRO A 16 20.07 -8.52 17.58
CA PRO A 16 18.70 -8.73 17.11
C PRO A 16 18.15 -10.09 17.52
N THR A 17 16.88 -10.17 17.90
CA THR A 17 16.25 -11.39 18.36
C THR A 17 15.94 -12.31 17.17
N GLY A 18 16.68 -13.41 17.04
CA GLY A 18 16.62 -14.29 15.87
C GLY A 18 15.23 -14.87 15.58
N TRP A 19 14.49 -15.31 16.61
CA TRP A 19 13.15 -15.89 16.42
C TRP A 19 12.11 -14.86 15.95
N VAL A 20 12.24 -13.59 16.38
CA VAL A 20 11.37 -12.49 15.93
C VAL A 20 11.60 -12.23 14.45
N CYS A 21 12.86 -12.22 14.01
CA CYS A 21 13.18 -12.06 12.59
C CYS A 21 12.57 -13.19 11.75
N VAL A 22 12.69 -14.44 12.19
CA VAL A 22 12.09 -15.60 11.51
C VAL A 22 10.56 -15.48 11.47
N LEU A 23 9.93 -15.02 12.55
CA LEU A 23 8.48 -14.78 12.58
C LEU A 23 8.06 -13.78 11.51
N PHE A 24 8.72 -12.63 11.40
CA PHE A 24 8.41 -11.64 10.37
C PHE A 24 8.61 -12.19 8.96
N ILE A 25 9.72 -12.91 8.70
CA ILE A 25 9.98 -13.56 7.40
C ILE A 25 8.83 -14.49 7.02
N VAL A 26 8.40 -15.35 7.95
CA VAL A 26 7.29 -16.29 7.73
C VAL A 26 5.99 -15.54 7.47
N LEU A 27 5.66 -14.52 8.26
CA LEU A 27 4.41 -13.77 8.10
C LEU A 27 4.37 -13.02 6.77
N PHE A 28 5.44 -12.33 6.37
CA PHE A 28 5.52 -11.65 5.07
C PHE A 28 5.47 -12.63 3.90
N SER A 29 6.12 -13.80 4.03
CA SER A 29 6.08 -14.83 3.00
C SER A 29 4.68 -15.42 2.83
N LEU A 30 4.01 -15.76 3.95
CA LEU A 30 2.63 -16.27 3.92
C LEU A 30 1.66 -15.25 3.32
N LEU A 31 1.71 -14.00 3.79
CA LEU A 31 0.91 -12.92 3.21
C LEU A 31 1.22 -12.73 1.73
N GLY A 32 2.50 -12.80 1.34
CA GLY A 32 2.90 -12.72 -0.05
C GLY A 32 2.31 -13.82 -0.92
N CYS A 33 2.36 -15.07 -0.45
CA CYS A 33 1.72 -16.19 -1.13
C CYS A 33 0.20 -15.98 -1.27
N THR A 34 -0.47 -15.45 -0.23
CA THR A 34 -1.91 -15.15 -0.31
C THR A 34 -2.22 -14.10 -1.38
N HIS A 35 -1.44 -13.02 -1.45
CA HIS A 35 -1.61 -11.97 -2.45
C HIS A 35 -1.34 -12.46 -3.88
N ILE A 36 -0.29 -13.26 -4.07
CA ILE A 36 0.00 -13.88 -5.37
C ILE A 36 -1.17 -14.79 -5.80
N ALA A 37 -1.68 -15.61 -4.88
CA ALA A 37 -2.82 -16.48 -5.16
C ALA A 37 -4.10 -15.69 -5.48
N GLN A 38 -4.36 -14.58 -4.76
CA GLN A 38 -5.47 -13.67 -5.02
C GLN A 38 -5.33 -12.96 -6.38
N ALA A 39 -4.13 -12.50 -6.72
CA ALA A 39 -3.85 -11.84 -7.99
C ALA A 39 -4.04 -12.78 -9.20
N ILE A 40 -3.59 -14.04 -9.09
CA ILE A 40 -3.80 -15.06 -10.13
C ILE A 40 -5.29 -15.36 -10.29
N LYS A 41 -6.02 -15.55 -9.19
CA LYS A 41 -7.47 -15.78 -9.22
C LYS A 41 -8.24 -14.57 -9.75
N GLY A 42 -7.79 -13.36 -9.47
CA GLY A 42 -8.46 -12.12 -9.84
C GLY A 42 -8.04 -11.50 -11.17
N GLN A 43 -6.98 -12.02 -11.81
CA GLN A 43 -6.38 -11.47 -13.03
C GLN A 43 -5.88 -10.01 -12.87
N TYR A 44 -5.38 -9.65 -11.69
CA TYR A 44 -4.82 -8.32 -11.39
C TYR A 44 -3.32 -8.25 -11.78
N TRP A 45 -3.00 -8.51 -13.05
CA TRP A 45 -1.61 -8.64 -13.52
C TRP A 45 -0.78 -7.35 -13.48
N VAL A 46 -1.40 -6.18 -13.63
CA VAL A 46 -0.72 -4.88 -13.45
C VAL A 46 -0.41 -4.62 -11.97
N VAL A 47 -1.28 -5.17 -11.12
CA VAL A 47 -1.30 -5.20 -9.65
C VAL A 47 -0.09 -5.89 -9.00
N LEU A 48 0.27 -7.01 -9.63
CA LEU A 48 1.07 -8.06 -9.03
C LEU A 48 2.57 -7.72 -8.94
N PRO A 49 3.23 -7.15 -9.98
CA PRO A 49 4.65 -6.86 -9.93
C PRO A 49 5.02 -5.86 -8.82
N THR A 50 4.21 -4.82 -8.63
CA THR A 50 4.48 -3.80 -7.60
C THR A 50 4.42 -4.43 -6.21
N LEU A 51 3.34 -5.14 -5.90
CA LEU A 51 3.14 -5.75 -4.60
C LEU A 51 4.15 -6.88 -4.32
N ALA A 52 4.49 -7.68 -5.34
CA ALA A 52 5.51 -8.74 -5.23
C ALA A 52 6.90 -8.17 -4.91
N VAL A 53 7.29 -7.07 -5.55
CA VAL A 53 8.57 -6.40 -5.24
C VAL A 53 8.56 -5.84 -3.82
N GLY A 54 7.46 -5.20 -3.38
CA GLY A 54 7.32 -4.73 -2.00
C GLY A 54 7.48 -5.84 -0.97
N ILE A 55 6.80 -6.98 -1.16
CA ILE A 55 6.92 -8.14 -0.26
C ILE A 55 8.33 -8.72 -0.28
N LEU A 56 8.95 -8.84 -1.45
CA LEU A 56 10.29 -9.37 -1.57
C LEU A 56 11.29 -8.51 -0.78
N LEU A 57 11.15 -7.18 -0.86
CA LEU A 57 12.00 -6.26 -0.11
C LEU A 57 11.79 -6.37 1.41
N GLU A 58 10.55 -6.53 1.89
CA GLU A 58 10.29 -6.81 3.31
C GLU A 58 10.99 -8.11 3.75
N VAL A 59 10.81 -9.19 2.98
CA VAL A 59 11.42 -10.50 3.29
C VAL A 59 12.95 -10.41 3.30
N ILE A 60 13.57 -9.75 2.33
CA ILE A 60 15.02 -9.52 2.29
C ILE A 60 15.47 -8.70 3.49
N GLY A 61 14.69 -7.70 3.89
CA GLY A 61 14.99 -6.86 5.04
C GLY A 61 15.05 -7.64 6.34
N TRP A 62 14.02 -8.44 6.61
CA TRP A 62 13.98 -9.30 7.80
C TRP A 62 14.99 -10.45 7.74
N ALA A 63 15.30 -10.97 6.55
CA ALA A 63 16.38 -11.94 6.36
C ALA A 63 17.76 -11.33 6.66
N GLY A 64 17.98 -10.06 6.27
CA GLY A 64 19.19 -9.32 6.63
C GLY A 64 19.34 -9.14 8.13
N ARG A 65 18.25 -8.83 8.82
CA ARG A 65 18.25 -8.73 10.28
C ARG A 65 18.51 -10.07 10.97
N TYR A 66 17.95 -11.16 10.46
CA TYR A 66 18.28 -12.51 10.92
C TYR A 66 19.77 -12.85 10.72
N TRP A 67 20.35 -12.46 9.59
CA TRP A 67 21.79 -12.63 9.36
C TRP A 67 22.61 -11.77 10.33
N SER A 68 22.19 -10.53 10.62
CA SER A 68 22.81 -9.71 11.66
C SER A 68 22.77 -10.35 13.04
N ASN A 69 21.72 -11.09 13.42
CA ASN A 69 21.70 -11.84 14.69
C ASN A 69 22.88 -12.82 14.82
N GLN A 70 23.31 -13.44 13.71
CA GLN A 70 24.42 -14.39 13.70
C GLN A 70 25.79 -13.70 13.66
N ASN A 71 25.89 -12.52 13.04
CA ASN A 71 27.13 -11.77 12.87
C ASN A 71 26.88 -10.26 13.05
N VAL A 72 26.75 -9.84 14.30
CA VAL A 72 26.29 -8.49 14.69
C VAL A 72 27.27 -7.36 14.34
N LEU A 73 28.56 -7.68 14.17
CA LEU A 73 29.61 -6.72 13.75
C LEU A 73 29.73 -6.62 12.22
N TYR A 74 29.02 -7.46 11.46
CA TYR A 74 29.08 -7.44 10.01
C TYR A 74 28.07 -6.42 9.46
N ASN A 75 28.58 -5.33 8.88
CA ASN A 75 27.78 -4.19 8.42
C ASN A 75 26.87 -4.45 7.21
N PRO A 76 27.23 -5.28 6.20
CA PRO A 76 26.40 -5.44 5.02
C PRO A 76 24.98 -5.97 5.31
N PRO A 77 24.76 -6.96 6.20
CA PRO A 77 23.42 -7.35 6.63
C PRO A 77 22.63 -6.23 7.31
N PHE A 78 23.31 -5.39 8.11
CA PHE A 78 22.71 -4.21 8.75
C PHE A 78 22.27 -3.16 7.73
N LEU A 79 23.08 -2.87 6.72
CA LEU A 79 22.72 -1.94 5.66
C LEU A 79 21.63 -2.51 4.76
N MET A 80 21.70 -3.81 4.45
CA MET A 80 20.70 -4.52 3.66
C MET A 80 19.32 -4.41 4.30
N GLN A 81 19.18 -4.66 5.60
CA GLN A 81 17.89 -4.53 6.28
C GLN A 81 17.33 -3.11 6.19
N ILE A 82 18.14 -2.08 6.44
CA ILE A 82 17.65 -0.69 6.50
C ILE A 82 17.25 -0.22 5.10
N ILE A 83 18.07 -0.47 4.09
CA ILE A 83 17.80 -0.05 2.72
C ILE A 83 16.53 -0.72 2.19
N THR A 84 16.41 -2.03 2.33
CA THR A 84 15.27 -2.78 1.77
C THR A 84 13.96 -2.47 2.49
N LEU A 85 13.98 -2.37 3.81
CA LEU A 85 12.81 -1.97 4.60
C LEU A 85 12.40 -0.52 4.31
N ILE A 86 13.33 0.40 3.99
CA ILE A 86 12.96 1.77 3.62
C ILE A 86 12.25 1.83 2.27
N ILE A 87 12.66 1.01 1.30
CA ILE A 87 12.16 1.03 -0.07
C ILE A 87 10.83 0.27 -0.21
N ALA A 88 10.66 -0.84 0.52
CA ALA A 88 9.46 -1.68 0.48
C ALA A 88 8.11 -0.92 0.54
N PRO A 89 7.87 0.04 1.46
CA PRO A 89 6.58 0.70 1.61
C PRO A 89 6.15 1.56 0.42
N VAL A 90 7.08 2.00 -0.43
CA VAL A 90 6.72 2.75 -1.65
C VAL A 90 5.91 1.89 -2.62
N PHE A 91 6.20 0.59 -2.68
CA PHE A 91 5.45 -0.31 -3.54
C PHE A 91 4.04 -0.56 -3.01
N PHE A 92 3.87 -0.56 -1.69
CA PHE A 92 2.55 -0.70 -1.07
C PHE A 92 1.71 0.58 -1.18
N SER A 93 2.32 1.78 -1.11
CA SER A 93 1.60 3.04 -1.41
C SER A 93 1.18 3.10 -2.88
N ALA A 94 2.04 2.69 -3.81
CA ALA A 94 1.70 2.58 -5.23
C ALA A 94 0.49 1.66 -5.47
N TRP A 95 0.42 0.51 -4.80
CA TRP A 95 -0.77 -0.36 -4.84
C TRP A 95 -2.03 0.39 -4.39
N CYS A 96 -1.98 1.08 -3.25
CA CYS A 96 -3.12 1.84 -2.71
C CYS A 96 -3.63 2.88 -3.72
N TYR A 97 -2.73 3.56 -4.43
CA TYR A 97 -3.10 4.55 -5.46
C TYR A 97 -3.78 3.91 -6.66
N THR A 98 -3.27 2.77 -7.15
CA THR A 98 -3.90 2.07 -8.28
C THR A 98 -5.31 1.59 -7.95
N MET A 99 -5.57 1.21 -6.69
CA MET A 99 -6.89 0.76 -6.26
C MET A 99 -7.90 1.89 -6.17
N LEU A 100 -7.49 3.10 -5.82
CA LEU A 100 -8.38 4.26 -5.77
C LEU A 100 -8.58 4.94 -7.14
N GLY A 101 -7.79 4.56 -8.16
CA GLY A 101 -7.96 5.03 -9.54
C GLY A 101 -7.51 6.47 -9.81
N MET A 102 -6.85 7.13 -8.84
CA MET A 102 -6.27 8.46 -9.00
C MET A 102 -4.78 8.33 -9.35
N ALA A 103 -4.42 8.37 -10.63
CA ALA A 103 -3.04 8.10 -11.03
C ALA A 103 -2.59 8.90 -12.26
N ILE A 104 -2.40 10.22 -12.11
CA ILE A 104 -1.45 10.95 -12.98
C ILE A 104 -0.47 11.82 -12.19
N HIS A 105 -0.82 12.40 -11.03
CA HIS A 105 0.11 13.27 -10.29
C HIS A 105 0.80 12.64 -9.07
N THR A 106 0.13 11.78 -8.29
CA THR A 106 0.67 11.30 -7.00
C THR A 106 1.79 10.24 -7.13
N LEU A 107 1.75 9.42 -8.20
CA LEU A 107 2.79 8.42 -8.47
C LEU A 107 4.17 9.02 -8.81
N ALA A 108 4.19 10.24 -9.37
CA ALA A 108 5.44 10.92 -9.69
C ALA A 108 6.22 11.27 -8.43
N CYS A 109 5.52 11.62 -7.35
CA CYS A 109 6.16 11.97 -6.09
C CYS A 109 6.86 10.77 -5.45
N ASP A 110 6.17 9.62 -5.43
CA ASP A 110 6.70 8.38 -4.87
C ASP A 110 7.90 7.87 -5.71
N PHE A 111 7.88 8.05 -7.04
CA PHE A 111 9.05 7.74 -7.88
C PHE A 111 10.27 8.61 -7.55
N ILE A 112 10.08 9.91 -7.33
CA ILE A 112 11.16 10.82 -6.90
C ILE A 112 11.68 10.40 -5.51
N SER A 113 10.78 10.02 -4.60
CA SER A 113 11.18 9.53 -3.28
C SER A 113 12.03 8.27 -3.34
N LEU A 114 11.70 7.33 -4.25
CA LEU A 114 12.48 6.12 -4.50
C LEU A 114 13.90 6.44 -4.97
N ILE A 115 14.07 7.45 -5.82
CA ILE A 115 15.40 7.89 -6.27
C ILE A 115 16.22 8.37 -5.09
N PHE A 116 15.65 9.23 -4.23
CA PHE A 116 16.34 9.70 -3.03
C PHE A 116 16.72 8.54 -2.09
N GLN A 117 15.81 7.58 -1.87
CA GLN A 117 16.08 6.40 -1.04
C GLN A 117 17.15 5.49 -1.65
N ALA A 118 17.11 5.25 -2.96
CA ALA A 118 18.09 4.44 -3.67
C ALA A 118 19.48 5.08 -3.69
N VAL A 119 19.56 6.39 -3.95
CA VAL A 119 20.83 7.15 -3.93
C VAL A 119 21.40 7.21 -2.53
N GLY A 120 20.60 7.57 -1.54
CA GLY A 120 21.05 7.66 -0.15
C GLY A 120 21.46 6.30 0.41
N GLY A 121 20.68 5.24 0.13
CA GLY A 121 20.99 3.88 0.55
C GLY A 121 22.22 3.30 -0.16
N GLY A 122 22.34 3.51 -1.46
CA GLY A 122 23.50 3.08 -2.25
C GLY A 122 24.79 3.76 -1.80
N TRP A 123 24.74 5.06 -1.48
CA TRP A 123 25.88 5.78 -0.92
C TRP A 123 26.21 5.33 0.51
N ALA A 124 25.20 5.11 1.36
CA ALA A 124 25.42 4.56 2.70
C ALA A 124 26.11 3.18 2.67
N ALA A 125 25.92 2.40 1.60
CA ALA A 125 26.52 1.07 1.46
C ALA A 125 28.00 1.08 1.04
N THR A 126 28.55 2.19 0.56
CA THR A 126 29.94 2.29 0.06
C THR A 126 30.89 3.03 0.99
N VAL A 127 30.38 3.61 2.08
CA VAL A 127 31.15 4.38 3.06
C VAL A 127 31.48 3.52 4.28
N ASP A 128 32.69 3.65 4.80
CA ASP A 128 33.09 2.97 6.02
C ASP A 128 32.32 3.53 7.23
N PRO A 129 31.89 2.68 8.19
CA PRO A 129 31.26 3.14 9.42
C PRO A 129 32.23 3.98 10.28
N PRO A 130 31.74 4.99 11.03
CA PRO A 130 30.35 5.40 11.14
C PRO A 130 29.84 6.11 9.89
N THR A 131 28.68 5.69 9.39
CA THR A 131 28.05 6.23 8.19
C THR A 131 27.81 7.74 8.35
N PRO A 132 28.30 8.59 7.43
CA PRO A 132 28.07 10.02 7.48
C PRO A 132 26.57 10.37 7.51
N ARG A 133 26.24 11.54 8.06
CA ARG A 133 24.85 12.02 8.07
C ARG A 133 24.33 12.38 6.67
N THR A 134 25.21 12.65 5.70
CA THR A 134 24.81 13.08 4.36
C THR A 134 24.00 12.02 3.58
N PRO A 135 24.47 10.77 3.41
CA PRO A 135 23.66 9.71 2.79
C PRO A 135 22.33 9.49 3.51
N THR A 136 22.36 9.48 4.85
CA THR A 136 21.19 9.30 5.72
C THR A 136 20.15 10.40 5.49
N ASN A 137 20.57 11.67 5.44
CA ASN A 137 19.69 12.80 5.19
C ASN A 137 19.05 12.73 3.79
N ILE A 138 19.77 12.25 2.78
CA ILE A 138 19.22 12.03 1.44
C ILE A 138 18.09 10.98 1.48
N MET A 139 18.26 9.90 2.25
CA MET A 139 17.20 8.90 2.46
C MET A 139 15.99 9.51 3.17
N VAL A 140 16.21 10.32 4.21
CA VAL A 140 15.15 11.03 4.95
C VAL A 140 14.34 11.94 4.05
N VAL A 141 14.98 12.68 3.15
CA VAL A 141 14.29 13.54 2.17
C VAL A 141 13.29 12.72 1.35
N GLY A 142 13.71 11.53 0.88
CA GLY A 142 12.82 10.61 0.19
C GLY A 142 11.62 10.19 1.05
N ILE A 143 11.86 9.71 2.26
CA ILE A 143 10.81 9.26 3.19
C ILE A 143 9.82 10.38 3.51
N VAL A 144 10.30 11.59 3.80
CA VAL A 144 9.44 12.74 4.12
C VAL A 144 8.60 13.13 2.90
N PHE A 145 9.19 13.14 1.71
CA PHE A 145 8.47 13.47 0.48
C PHE A 145 7.37 12.45 0.17
N GLN A 146 7.67 11.16 0.33
CA GLN A 146 6.69 10.07 0.23
C GLN A 146 5.58 10.21 1.29
N LEU A 147 5.95 10.53 2.54
CA LEU A 147 4.99 10.68 3.63
C LEU A 147 4.02 11.82 3.38
N VAL A 148 4.50 12.98 2.91
CA VAL A 148 3.65 14.13 2.56
C VAL A 148 2.69 13.76 1.43
N SER A 149 3.21 13.10 0.37
CA SER A 149 2.40 12.57 -0.73
C SER A 149 1.28 11.65 -0.22
N MET A 150 1.63 10.72 0.67
CA MET A 150 0.69 9.74 1.24
C MET A 150 -0.36 10.37 2.15
N ILE A 151 -0.02 11.43 2.90
CA ILE A 151 -0.96 12.17 3.73
C ILE A 151 -1.99 12.90 2.86
N ILE A 152 -1.52 13.59 1.80
CA ILE A 152 -2.41 14.27 0.85
C ILE A 152 -3.35 13.25 0.20
N PHE A 153 -2.81 12.11 -0.25
CA PHE A 153 -3.62 11.03 -0.79
C PHE A 153 -4.67 10.53 0.22
N SER A 154 -4.27 10.28 1.46
CA SER A 154 -5.18 9.77 2.51
C SER A 154 -6.31 10.76 2.81
N TYR A 155 -6.01 12.07 2.79
CA TYR A 155 -7.04 13.11 2.93
C TYR A 155 -8.03 13.10 1.75
N LEU A 156 -7.54 13.01 0.51
CA LEU A 156 -8.39 12.96 -0.67
C LEU A 156 -9.23 11.67 -0.72
N ALA A 157 -8.62 10.53 -0.34
CA ALA A 157 -9.32 9.25 -0.21
C ALA A 157 -10.43 9.33 0.84
N TYR A 158 -10.16 9.96 1.99
CA TYR A 158 -11.15 10.17 3.03
C TYR A 158 -12.30 11.08 2.57
N ASP A 159 -12.02 12.22 1.92
CA ASP A 159 -13.05 13.10 1.34
C ASP A 159 -13.89 12.35 0.29
N PHE A 160 -13.25 11.55 -0.56
CA PHE A 160 -13.94 10.71 -1.54
C PHE A 160 -14.86 9.69 -0.85
N ILE A 161 -14.40 9.01 0.19
CA ILE A 161 -15.20 8.04 0.96
C ILE A 161 -16.42 8.73 1.59
N LEU A 162 -16.24 9.88 2.22
CA LEU A 162 -17.33 10.62 2.84
C LEU A 162 -18.38 11.05 1.79
N ARG A 163 -17.95 11.58 0.65
CA ARG A 163 -18.86 11.97 -0.44
C ARG A 163 -19.59 10.76 -1.04
N ALA A 164 -18.88 9.65 -1.24
CA ALA A 164 -19.46 8.41 -1.73
C ALA A 164 -20.49 7.81 -0.75
N MET A 165 -20.26 7.93 0.56
CA MET A 165 -21.20 7.49 1.59
C MET A 165 -22.44 8.39 1.67
N GLN A 166 -22.29 9.69 1.48
CA GLN A 166 -23.38 10.67 1.55
C GLN A 166 -24.28 10.69 0.31
N ARG A 167 -24.02 9.85 -0.72
CA ARG A 167 -24.76 9.81 -2.00
C ARG A 167 -24.98 11.20 -2.62
N ARG A 168 -24.11 12.19 -2.35
CA ARG A 168 -24.21 13.50 -3.01
C ARG A 168 -23.84 13.30 -4.48
N PRO A 169 -24.80 13.39 -5.42
CA PRO A 169 -24.46 13.26 -6.83
C PRO A 169 -23.53 14.41 -7.19
N TYR A 170 -22.52 14.16 -8.03
CA TYR A 170 -21.87 15.26 -8.72
C TYR A 170 -22.97 16.05 -9.47
N PRO A 171 -23.14 17.35 -9.20
CA PRO A 171 -24.14 18.14 -9.91
C PRO A 171 -23.65 18.28 -11.36
N GLY A 172 -24.18 17.43 -12.25
CA GLY A 172 -23.82 17.49 -13.67
C GLY A 172 -24.26 16.32 -14.56
N ARG A 173 -24.53 15.11 -14.04
CA ARG A 173 -24.73 13.93 -14.92
C ARG A 173 -26.17 13.43 -15.09
N HIS A 174 -27.09 13.75 -14.17
CA HIS A 174 -28.48 13.26 -14.27
C HIS A 174 -29.38 14.01 -15.26
N GLN A 175 -29.01 15.22 -15.68
CA GLN A 175 -29.83 15.97 -16.64
C GLN A 175 -29.76 15.36 -18.06
N GLN A 176 -28.66 14.69 -18.43
CA GLN A 176 -28.50 14.13 -19.79
C GLN A 176 -29.25 12.80 -19.96
N ASP A 177 -29.14 11.87 -19.01
CA ASP A 177 -29.79 10.55 -19.10
C ASP A 177 -31.33 10.64 -19.12
N GLY A 178 -31.92 11.60 -18.41
CA GLY A 178 -33.37 11.83 -18.41
C GLY A 178 -33.89 12.52 -19.67
N VAL A 179 -33.06 13.36 -20.31
CA VAL A 179 -33.44 14.11 -21.52
C VAL A 179 -33.27 13.25 -22.78
N GLU A 180 -32.30 12.34 -22.83
CA GLU A 180 -32.18 11.36 -23.92
C GLU A 180 -33.25 10.26 -23.87
N MET A 181 -33.69 9.84 -22.69
CA MET A 181 -34.70 8.79 -22.53
C MET A 181 -36.11 9.28 -22.91
N GLN A 182 -36.41 10.56 -22.66
CA GLN A 182 -37.68 11.18 -23.07
C GLN A 182 -37.70 11.46 -24.59
N SER A 183 -36.57 11.83 -25.19
CA SER A 183 -36.50 12.23 -26.61
C SER A 183 -36.50 11.07 -27.61
N SER A 184 -36.34 9.84 -27.12
CA SER A 184 -36.33 8.61 -27.93
C SER A 184 -37.62 7.79 -27.84
N MET A 185 -38.63 8.25 -27.09
CA MET A 185 -39.96 7.63 -27.06
C MET A 185 -40.77 8.05 -28.30
N PRO A 186 -41.15 7.11 -29.20
CA PRO A 186 -42.04 7.46 -30.30
C PRO A 186 -43.44 7.78 -29.75
N GLU A 187 -44.01 8.92 -30.15
CA GLU A 187 -45.43 9.24 -29.94
C GLU A 187 -46.28 8.20 -30.68
N MET A 188 -46.67 7.14 -29.98
CA MET A 188 -47.54 6.10 -30.49
C MET A 188 -48.96 6.33 -29.96
N GLY A 189 -49.84 6.67 -30.90
CA GLY A 189 -51.28 6.80 -30.69
C GLY A 189 -51.86 5.53 -30.05
N GLY A 190 -52.76 5.76 -29.08
CA GLY A 190 -53.20 4.75 -28.13
C GLY A 190 -53.81 3.52 -28.78
N LYS A 191 -53.33 2.34 -28.33
CA LYS A 191 -54.12 1.14 -28.08
C LYS A 191 -53.48 0.35 -26.94
N GLU A 192 -54.34 -0.20 -26.09
CA GLU A 192 -54.01 -1.04 -24.94
C GLU A 192 -53.01 -2.15 -25.28
N TYR A 193 -51.84 -2.11 -24.64
CA TYR A 193 -50.99 -3.29 -24.51
C TYR A 193 -50.35 -3.32 -23.11
N GLY A 194 -51.21 -3.53 -22.11
CA GLY A 194 -50.81 -3.64 -20.72
C GLY A 194 -50.14 -4.98 -20.41
N SER A 195 -49.18 -4.94 -19.49
CA SER A 195 -48.65 -6.03 -18.65
C SER A 195 -47.42 -6.83 -19.11
N GLY A 196 -47.05 -6.84 -20.40
CA GLY A 196 -45.87 -7.59 -20.88
C GLY A 196 -44.56 -6.80 -20.83
N VAL A 197 -44.57 -5.61 -21.44
CA VAL A 197 -43.37 -4.77 -21.62
C VAL A 197 -42.92 -4.12 -20.30
N GLU A 198 -43.83 -3.68 -19.44
CA GLU A 198 -43.49 -3.15 -18.11
C GLU A 198 -42.76 -4.18 -17.21
N ARG A 199 -43.07 -5.48 -17.34
CA ARG A 199 -42.42 -6.53 -16.53
C ARG A 199 -40.98 -6.79 -16.95
N GLU A 200 -40.69 -6.76 -18.25
CA GLU A 200 -39.34 -7.01 -18.76
C GLU A 200 -38.39 -5.83 -18.45
N TYR A 201 -38.88 -4.60 -18.58
CA TYR A 201 -38.14 -3.39 -18.17
C TYR A 201 -37.97 -3.32 -16.64
N GLY A 202 -39.00 -3.62 -15.85
CA GLY A 202 -38.92 -3.64 -14.38
C GLY A 202 -37.96 -4.69 -13.83
N TYR A 203 -37.88 -5.87 -14.46
CA TYR A 203 -36.93 -6.92 -14.11
C TYR A 203 -35.48 -6.51 -14.42
N GLY A 204 -35.24 -5.95 -15.61
CA GLY A 204 -33.90 -5.47 -16.01
C GLY A 204 -33.39 -4.26 -15.21
N GLN A 205 -34.28 -3.35 -14.83
CA GLN A 205 -33.96 -2.17 -14.02
C GLN A 205 -33.73 -2.54 -12.55
N GLY A 206 -34.50 -3.50 -12.01
CA GLY A 206 -34.28 -4.07 -10.67
C GLY A 206 -32.97 -4.85 -10.56
N VAL A 207 -32.63 -5.67 -11.56
CA VAL A 207 -31.34 -6.41 -11.62
C VAL A 207 -30.16 -5.44 -11.80
N ARG A 208 -30.30 -4.37 -12.59
CA ARG A 208 -29.28 -3.31 -12.69
C ARG A 208 -29.12 -2.53 -11.39
N GLY A 209 -30.23 -2.22 -10.71
CA GLY A 209 -30.24 -1.56 -9.40
C GLY A 209 -29.54 -2.40 -8.33
N PHE A 210 -29.92 -3.67 -8.20
CA PHE A 210 -29.33 -4.61 -7.24
C PHE A 210 -27.82 -4.81 -7.49
N ARG A 211 -27.41 -5.00 -8.74
CA ARG A 211 -25.99 -5.13 -9.12
C ARG A 211 -25.18 -3.87 -8.85
N ASN A 212 -25.76 -2.69 -9.04
CA ASN A 212 -25.12 -1.42 -8.70
C ASN A 212 -24.99 -1.24 -7.19
N GLU A 213 -25.97 -1.67 -6.39
CA GLU A 213 -25.88 -1.61 -4.93
C GLU A 213 -24.84 -2.58 -4.36
N GLU A 214 -24.74 -3.80 -4.88
CA GLU A 214 -23.68 -4.74 -4.49
C GLU A 214 -22.28 -4.25 -4.88
N LEU A 215 -22.14 -3.70 -6.09
CA LEU A 215 -20.88 -3.11 -6.56
C LEU A 215 -20.45 -1.92 -5.67
N VAL A 216 -21.39 -1.03 -5.34
CA VAL A 216 -21.13 0.12 -4.44
C VAL A 216 -20.77 -0.36 -3.03
N ARG A 217 -21.42 -1.42 -2.53
CA ARG A 217 -21.09 -2.02 -1.23
C ARG A 217 -19.70 -2.66 -1.24
N GLY A 218 -19.34 -3.35 -2.33
CA GLY A 218 -18.02 -3.92 -2.53
C GLY A 218 -16.90 -2.87 -2.54
N TRP A 219 -17.10 -1.78 -3.28
CA TRP A 219 -16.17 -0.65 -3.28
C TRP A 219 -15.99 0.00 -1.90
N LYS A 220 -17.03 0.05 -1.06
CA LYS A 220 -16.90 0.55 0.32
C LYS A 220 -15.93 -0.30 1.14
N PHE A 221 -15.98 -1.62 1.03
CA PHE A 221 -15.05 -2.51 1.74
C PHE A 221 -13.61 -2.36 1.25
N VAL A 222 -13.42 -2.28 -0.07
CA VAL A 222 -12.09 -2.02 -0.66
C VAL A 222 -11.53 -0.68 -0.18
N MET A 223 -12.34 0.38 -0.13
CA MET A 223 -11.92 1.69 0.36
C MET A 223 -11.54 1.69 1.84
N ILE A 224 -12.28 0.98 2.69
CA ILE A 224 -11.94 0.82 4.11
C ILE A 224 -10.58 0.11 4.25
N GLY A 225 -10.37 -0.97 3.49
CA GLY A 225 -9.10 -1.70 3.46
C GLY A 225 -7.92 -0.83 3.03
N THR A 226 -8.08 -0.08 1.93
CA THR A 226 -7.05 0.87 1.45
C THR A 226 -6.80 1.99 2.47
N GLY A 227 -7.83 2.46 3.18
CA GLY A 227 -7.69 3.46 4.25
C GLY A 227 -6.87 2.94 5.45
N ILE A 228 -7.14 1.71 5.90
CA ILE A 228 -6.37 1.06 6.96
C ILE A 228 -4.90 0.88 6.52
N CYS A 229 -4.69 0.38 5.30
CA CYS A 229 -3.35 0.23 4.72
C CYS A 229 -2.59 1.57 4.69
N SER A 230 -3.27 2.63 4.25
CA SER A 230 -2.70 3.97 4.14
C SER A 230 -2.28 4.53 5.51
N LEU A 231 -3.12 4.34 6.53
CA LEU A 231 -2.81 4.75 7.90
C LEU A 231 -1.56 4.05 8.44
N MET A 232 -1.43 2.73 8.20
CA MET A 232 -0.27 1.97 8.66
C MET A 232 1.04 2.43 7.99
N ILE A 233 1.00 2.71 6.68
CA ILE A 233 2.16 3.26 5.94
C ILE A 233 2.56 4.64 6.49
N ILE A 234 1.60 5.48 6.87
CA ILE A 234 1.86 6.79 7.49
C ILE A 234 2.53 6.63 8.85
N ILE A 235 2.01 5.75 9.73
CA ILE A 235 2.60 5.51 11.06
C ILE A 235 4.07 5.10 10.93
N ARG A 236 4.35 4.15 10.03
CA ARG A 236 5.72 3.74 9.70
C ARG A 236 6.56 4.91 9.18
N GLY A 237 6.05 5.67 8.21
CA GLY A 237 6.77 6.79 7.60
C GLY A 237 7.19 7.84 8.64
N ILE A 238 6.33 8.13 9.61
CA ILE A 238 6.65 9.01 10.75
C ILE A 238 7.78 8.41 11.59
N TYR A 239 7.63 7.16 12.06
CA TYR A 239 8.68 6.48 12.83
C TYR A 239 10.03 6.52 12.11
N ARG A 240 10.05 6.13 10.84
CA ARG A 240 11.28 6.03 10.03
C ARG A 240 11.94 7.38 9.80
N SER A 241 11.14 8.42 9.56
CA SER A 241 11.69 9.78 9.46
C SER A 241 12.36 10.22 10.75
N VAL A 242 11.77 9.94 11.92
CA VAL A 242 12.34 10.33 13.22
C VAL A 242 13.59 9.51 13.53
N GLU A 243 13.57 8.19 13.28
CA GLU A 243 14.71 7.29 13.48
C GLU A 243 15.95 7.76 12.71
N LEU A 244 15.82 8.01 11.40
CA LEU A 244 16.96 8.40 10.58
C LEU A 244 17.44 9.84 10.83
N VAL A 245 16.57 10.72 11.32
CA VAL A 245 16.95 12.08 11.75
C VAL A 245 17.74 12.05 13.07
N GLN A 246 17.41 11.13 13.98
CA GLN A 246 18.23 10.90 15.19
C GLN A 246 19.61 10.33 14.82
N GLY A 247 19.68 9.53 13.76
CA GLY A 247 20.91 8.95 13.24
C GLY A 247 21.26 7.62 13.91
N TRP A 248 22.45 7.11 13.59
CA TRP A 248 22.89 5.74 13.86
C TRP A 248 23.18 5.42 15.33
N GLU A 249 23.30 6.45 16.18
CA GLU A 249 23.48 6.34 17.65
C GLU A 249 22.19 6.74 18.41
N GLY A 250 21.08 6.89 17.69
CA GLY A 250 19.81 7.35 18.26
C GLY A 250 19.12 6.28 19.12
N HIS A 251 18.37 6.69 20.15
CA HIS A 251 17.64 5.76 21.01
C HIS A 251 16.64 4.87 20.24
N LEU A 252 16.13 5.33 19.09
CA LEU A 252 15.19 4.55 18.28
C LEU A 252 15.85 3.36 17.57
N ILE A 253 17.08 3.52 17.07
CA ILE A 253 17.78 2.45 16.34
C ILE A 253 18.41 1.42 17.29
N THR A 254 18.80 1.87 18.49
CA THR A 254 19.46 1.03 19.52
C THR A 254 18.48 0.22 20.38
N HIS A 255 17.17 0.38 20.17
CA HIS A 255 16.14 -0.34 20.90
C HIS A 255 15.27 -1.17 19.95
N GLU A 256 15.49 -2.49 19.96
CA GLU A 256 14.82 -3.47 19.10
C GLU A 256 13.29 -3.31 19.03
N VAL A 257 12.67 -3.06 20.20
CA VAL A 257 11.21 -3.04 20.36
C VAL A 257 10.56 -2.00 19.45
N TYR A 258 11.20 -0.84 19.25
CA TYR A 258 10.62 0.21 18.40
C TYR A 258 10.63 -0.20 16.94
N GLN A 259 11.72 -0.78 16.45
CA GLN A 259 11.78 -1.21 15.06
C GLN A 259 10.78 -2.35 14.78
N ASP A 260 10.64 -3.31 15.69
CA ASP A 260 9.67 -4.39 15.51
C ASP A 260 8.23 -3.89 15.56
N THR A 261 7.92 -3.02 16.53
CA THR A 261 6.55 -2.57 16.80
C THR A 261 6.09 -1.45 15.87
N LEU A 262 7.00 -0.58 15.42
CA LEU A 262 6.68 0.63 14.65
C LEU A 262 7.13 0.57 13.18
N ASP A 263 8.01 -0.36 12.80
CA ASP A 263 8.34 -0.65 11.39
C ASP A 263 7.68 -1.95 10.92
N GLY A 264 7.87 -3.05 11.66
CA GLY A 264 7.41 -4.39 11.24
C GLY A 264 5.91 -4.61 11.33
N ILE A 265 5.31 -4.38 12.51
CA ILE A 265 3.89 -4.65 12.76
C ILE A 265 2.96 -3.85 11.82
N PRO A 266 3.13 -2.52 11.63
CA PRO A 266 2.27 -1.74 10.75
C PRO A 266 2.25 -2.29 9.33
N MET A 267 3.39 -2.81 8.85
CA MET A 267 3.50 -3.35 7.50
C MET A 267 2.81 -4.69 7.32
N ILE A 268 2.92 -5.58 8.31
CA ILE A 268 2.13 -6.81 8.33
C ILE A 268 0.64 -6.48 8.33
N LEU A 269 0.21 -5.54 9.18
CA LEU A 269 -1.19 -5.12 9.26
C LEU A 269 -1.67 -4.47 7.94
N ALA A 270 -0.82 -3.69 7.29
CA ALA A 270 -1.11 -3.08 6.00
C ALA A 270 -1.35 -4.16 4.92
N LEU A 271 -0.45 -5.14 4.83
CA LEU A 271 -0.56 -6.27 3.89
C LEU A 271 -1.77 -7.16 4.21
N ALA A 272 -2.02 -7.43 5.48
CA ALA A 272 -3.18 -8.20 5.92
C ALA A 272 -4.50 -7.48 5.58
N ALA A 273 -4.57 -6.16 5.79
CA ALA A 273 -5.74 -5.37 5.43
C ALA A 273 -6.03 -5.46 3.92
N VAL A 274 -5.01 -5.31 3.07
CA VAL A 274 -5.19 -5.43 1.62
C VAL A 274 -5.55 -6.86 1.20
N ALA A 275 -5.06 -7.89 1.90
CA ALA A 275 -5.40 -9.29 1.62
C ALA A 275 -6.85 -9.60 1.96
N VAL A 276 -7.36 -9.07 3.09
CA VAL A 276 -8.75 -9.28 3.53
C VAL A 276 -9.73 -8.51 2.66
N PHE A 277 -9.40 -7.25 2.35
CA PHE A 277 -10.23 -6.37 1.53
C PHE A 277 -9.86 -6.42 0.04
N HIS A 278 -9.40 -7.59 -0.43
CA HIS A 278 -8.90 -7.72 -1.79
C HIS A 278 -10.02 -7.46 -2.82
N PRO A 279 -9.79 -6.62 -3.86
CA PRO A 279 -10.82 -6.24 -4.83
C PRO A 279 -11.40 -7.43 -5.60
N THR A 280 -10.65 -8.53 -5.72
CA THR A 280 -11.13 -9.78 -6.37
C THR A 280 -12.39 -10.34 -5.75
N PHE A 281 -12.62 -10.14 -4.45
CA PHE A 281 -13.81 -10.67 -3.79
C PHE A 281 -15.05 -9.80 -4.01
N TYR A 282 -14.85 -8.51 -4.30
CA TYR A 282 -15.91 -7.51 -4.22
C TYR A 282 -16.23 -6.84 -5.56
N LEU A 283 -15.33 -6.94 -6.56
CA LEU A 283 -15.52 -6.35 -7.88
C LEU A 283 -15.70 -7.42 -8.96
N PRO A 284 -16.68 -7.26 -9.87
CA PRO A 284 -16.82 -8.13 -11.02
C PRO A 284 -15.57 -8.00 -11.90
N ARG A 285 -15.05 -9.14 -12.38
CA ARG A 285 -13.89 -9.18 -13.29
C ARG A 285 -14.14 -8.24 -14.46
N ARG A 286 -13.29 -7.22 -14.61
CA ARG A 286 -13.39 -6.26 -15.71
C ARG A 286 -13.05 -6.99 -17.01
N GLN A 287 -14.07 -7.36 -17.78
CA GLN A 287 -13.97 -8.20 -18.99
C GLN A 287 -13.33 -7.48 -20.20
N SER A 288 -12.83 -6.25 -20.04
CA SER A 288 -12.53 -5.32 -21.14
C SER A 288 -11.04 -5.07 -21.39
N TRP A 289 -10.21 -6.11 -21.40
CA TRP A 289 -8.82 -6.00 -21.89
C TRP A 289 -8.42 -7.13 -22.86
N GLN A 290 -9.40 -7.82 -23.45
CA GLN A 290 -9.16 -8.85 -24.49
C GLN A 290 -9.36 -8.34 -25.92
N LYS A 291 -9.60 -7.04 -26.11
CA LYS A 291 -9.75 -6.44 -27.46
C LYS A 291 -9.13 -5.05 -27.49
N ALA A 292 -7.83 -5.01 -27.70
CA ALA A 292 -7.14 -3.92 -28.38
C ALA A 292 -6.18 -4.58 -29.38
#